data_AF-A0A812PKG0-F1
#
_entry.id   AF-A0A812PKG0-F1
#
_cell.length_a   1.000
_cell.length_b   1.000
_cell.length_c   1.000
_cell.angle_alpha   90.00
_cell.angle_beta   90.00
_cell.angle_gamma   90.00
#
_symmetry.space_group_name_H-M   'P 1'
#
loop_
_entity.id
_entity.type
_entity.pdbx_description
1 polymer ?
#
loop_
_entity_poly.entity_id
_entity_poly.type
_entity_poly.pdbx_seq_one_letter_code
_entity_poly.pdbx_strand_id
1 'polypeptide(L)'
;DVVSLLVGIYGSKEMFIKEYKEMLADRLLANPTYHAEREMQNLELLKTRFGDAALVHCEVMLQDIKDSKRVNSNVQQLKGDSRGPLGPIHPLVLSQHYWPPALSKADHPRFRLPAQLEDALAEYGNAYTKTKAKRSLQWQRAHGVVEIT
;
A
#
# COMPACT_ATOMS: atom_id res chain seq x y z
N ASP A 1 -3.05 32.25 0.81
CA ASP A 1 -2.71 30.95 0.20
C ASP A 1 -2.88 29.85 1.25
N VAL A 2 -3.69 28.82 0.97
CA VAL A 2 -4.08 27.78 1.95
C VAL A 2 -2.90 26.89 2.32
N VAL A 3 -2.01 26.58 1.37
CA VAL A 3 -0.83 25.75 1.63
C VAL A 3 0.14 26.48 2.55
N SER A 4 0.37 27.78 2.31
CA SER A 4 1.18 28.62 3.20
C SER A 4 0.61 28.70 4.62
N LEU A 5 -0.72 28.73 4.78
CA LEU A 5 -1.38 28.69 6.10
C LEU A 5 -1.14 27.35 6.81
N LEU A 6 -1.28 26.23 6.10
CA LEU A 6 -1.04 24.88 6.64
C LEU A 6 0.42 24.72 7.07
N VAL A 7 1.38 25.14 6.24
CA VAL A 7 2.81 25.15 6.62
C VAL A 7 3.06 26.00 7.85
N GLY A 8 2.36 27.14 7.97
CA GLY A 8 2.40 27.98 9.18
C GLY A 8 1.89 27.27 10.44
N ILE A 9 0.82 26.48 10.34
CA ILE A 9 0.27 25.68 11.46
C ILE A 9 1.24 24.57 11.88
N TYR A 10 1.83 23.87 10.90
CA TYR A 10 2.81 22.81 11.16
C TYR A 10 4.19 23.34 11.53
N GLY A 11 4.43 24.65 11.46
CA GLY A 11 5.70 25.29 11.82
C GLY A 11 6.82 25.17 10.78
N SER A 12 6.83 24.14 9.93
CA SER A 12 7.80 24.03 8.82
C SER A 12 7.27 23.20 7.63
N LYS A 13 7.93 23.35 6.47
CA LYS A 13 7.63 22.56 5.27
C LYS A 13 7.93 21.07 5.50
N GLU A 14 9.02 20.76 6.19
CA GLU A 14 9.42 19.38 6.48
C GLU A 14 8.39 18.69 7.39
N MET A 15 7.88 19.38 8.42
CA MET A 15 6.83 18.82 9.26
C MET A 15 5.55 18.55 8.47
N PHE A 16 5.10 19.50 7.64
CA PHE A 16 3.93 19.30 6.79
C PHE A 16 4.10 18.07 5.88
N ILE A 17 5.26 17.92 5.22
CA ILE A 17 5.51 16.80 4.31
C ILE A 17 5.54 15.47 5.06
N LYS A 18 6.12 15.45 6.26
CA LYS A 18 6.13 14.26 7.11
C LYS A 18 4.72 13.83 7.48
N GLU A 19 3.89 14.74 7.96
CA GLU A 19 2.50 14.43 8.35
C GLU A 19 1.65 14.06 7.14
N TYR A 20 1.84 14.73 6.00
CA TYR A 20 1.19 14.37 4.74
C TYR A 20 1.54 12.94 4.31
N LYS A 21 2.81 12.53 4.44
CA LYS A 21 3.28 11.19 4.10
C LYS A 21 2.60 10.12 4.97
N GLU A 22 2.54 10.33 6.28
CA GLU A 22 1.86 9.40 7.22
C GLU A 22 0.36 9.31 6.88
N MET A 23 -0.32 10.45 6.72
CA MET A 23 -1.74 10.52 6.37
C MET A 23 -2.03 9.84 5.02
N LEU A 24 -1.18 10.04 4.01
CA LEU A 24 -1.35 9.41 2.70
C LEU A 24 -1.24 7.89 2.81
N ALA A 25 -0.24 7.39 3.54
CA ALA A 25 -0.06 5.95 3.74
C ALA A 25 -1.30 5.32 4.39
N ASP A 26 -1.81 5.92 5.47
CA ASP A 26 -3.01 5.43 6.16
C ASP A 26 -4.22 5.40 5.22
N ARG A 27 -4.42 6.45 4.43
CA ARG A 27 -5.52 6.53 3.46
C ARG A 27 -5.42 5.47 2.38
N LEU A 28 -4.22 5.23 1.85
CA LEU A 28 -4.01 4.24 0.78
C LEU A 28 -4.21 2.81 1.30
N LEU A 29 -3.79 2.51 2.54
CA LEU A 29 -4.00 1.20 3.16
C LEU A 29 -5.47 0.92 3.47
N ALA A 30 -6.22 1.95 3.89
CA ALA A 30 -7.64 1.84 4.17
C ALA A 30 -8.51 1.70 2.91
N ASN A 31 -7.92 1.79 1.71
CA ASN A 31 -8.64 1.77 0.46
C ASN A 31 -8.53 0.41 -0.28
N PRO A 32 -9.54 -0.46 -0.20
CA PRO A 32 -9.50 -1.78 -0.84
C PRO A 32 -9.63 -1.73 -2.37
N THR A 33 -10.06 -0.61 -2.96
CA THR A 33 -10.40 -0.53 -4.39
C THR A 33 -9.25 -0.04 -5.28
N TYR A 34 -8.06 0.24 -4.72
CA TYR A 34 -6.89 0.77 -5.44
C TYR A 34 -7.14 2.11 -6.14
N HIS A 35 -8.19 2.84 -5.76
CA HIS A 35 -8.53 4.14 -6.35
C HIS A 35 -7.76 5.24 -5.65
N ALA A 36 -6.88 5.93 -6.37
CA ALA A 36 -6.02 6.95 -5.79
C ALA A 36 -5.90 8.19 -6.71
N GLU A 37 -6.87 8.40 -7.59
CA GLU A 37 -6.88 9.47 -8.58
C GLU A 37 -6.89 10.85 -7.89
N ARG A 38 -7.63 10.99 -6.80
CA ARG A 38 -7.67 12.23 -6.00
C ARG A 38 -6.33 12.49 -5.31
N GLU A 39 -5.72 11.45 -4.76
CA GLU A 39 -4.41 11.50 -4.11
C GLU A 39 -3.31 11.87 -5.10
N MET A 40 -3.38 11.36 -6.35
CA MET A 40 -2.49 11.76 -7.44
C MET A 40 -2.64 13.25 -7.78
N GLN A 41 -3.86 13.74 -7.96
CA GLN A 41 -4.09 15.17 -8.23
C GLN A 41 -3.57 16.06 -7.10
N ASN A 42 -3.84 15.67 -5.85
CA ASN A 42 -3.33 16.39 -4.68
C ASN A 42 -1.79 16.38 -4.66
N LEU A 43 -1.17 15.24 -4.96
CA LEU A 43 0.30 15.13 -5.00
C LEU A 43 0.90 16.07 -6.04
N GLU A 44 0.34 16.12 -7.25
CA GLU A 44 0.83 17.01 -8.30
C GLU A 44 0.71 18.49 -7.90
N LEU A 45 -0.39 18.89 -7.26
CA LEU A 45 -0.52 20.24 -6.71
C LEU A 45 0.54 20.53 -5.65
N LEU A 46 0.84 19.58 -4.77
CA LEU A 46 1.87 19.74 -3.74
C LEU A 46 3.28 19.81 -4.34
N LYS A 47 3.56 19.05 -5.40
CA LYS A 47 4.84 19.13 -6.14
C LYS A 47 5.09 20.52 -6.69
N THR A 48 4.06 21.24 -7.17
CA THR A 48 4.22 22.64 -7.61
C THR A 48 4.69 23.60 -6.51
N ARG A 49 4.53 23.23 -5.24
CA ARG A 49 4.86 24.09 -4.08
C ARG A 49 6.12 23.65 -3.34
N PHE A 50 6.33 22.34 -3.22
CA PHE A 50 7.41 21.75 -2.43
C PHE A 50 8.53 21.14 -3.28
N GLY A 51 8.31 20.97 -4.59
CA GLY A 51 9.21 20.30 -5.52
C GLY A 51 9.12 18.77 -5.46
N ASP A 52 9.52 18.12 -6.55
CA ASP A 52 9.42 16.66 -6.71
C ASP A 52 10.24 15.87 -5.69
N ALA A 53 11.47 16.33 -5.42
CA ALA A 53 12.40 15.64 -4.53
C ALA A 53 11.82 15.44 -3.12
N ALA A 54 11.03 16.39 -2.63
CA ALA A 54 10.46 16.35 -1.29
C ALA A 54 9.28 15.37 -1.16
N LEU A 55 8.69 14.94 -2.30
CA LEU A 55 7.48 14.15 -2.36
C LEU A 55 7.68 12.77 -3.02
N VAL A 56 8.93 12.40 -3.32
CA VAL A 56 9.28 11.12 -3.97
C VAL A 56 8.71 9.91 -3.22
N HIS A 57 8.66 9.94 -1.90
CA HIS A 57 8.06 8.87 -1.10
C HIS A 57 6.57 8.70 -1.40
N CYS A 58 5.82 9.80 -1.45
CA CYS A 58 4.39 9.78 -1.74
C CYS A 58 4.11 9.30 -3.18
N GLU A 59 4.98 9.67 -4.12
CA GLU A 59 4.91 9.20 -5.50
C GLU A 59 5.11 7.69 -5.62
N VAL A 60 6.12 7.14 -4.93
CA VAL A 60 6.35 5.69 -4.90
C VAL A 60 5.17 4.97 -4.24
N MET A 61 4.60 5.49 -3.16
CA MET A 61 3.39 4.90 -2.54
C MET A 61 2.23 4.80 -3.54
N LEU A 62 1.95 5.85 -4.31
CA LEU A 62 0.91 5.82 -5.32
C LEU A 62 1.23 4.87 -6.48
N GLN A 63 2.51 4.77 -6.84
CA GLN A 63 2.96 3.82 -7.86
C GLN A 63 2.77 2.37 -7.38
N ASP A 64 3.06 2.08 -6.11
CA ASP A 64 2.86 0.76 -5.50
C ASP A 64 1.38 0.35 -5.54
N ILE A 65 0.43 1.28 -5.32
CA ILE A 65 -1.02 0.99 -5.44
C ILE A 65 -1.39 0.60 -6.87
N LYS A 66 -0.92 1.35 -7.87
CA LYS A 66 -1.16 1.03 -9.30
C LYS A 66 -0.56 -0.33 -9.68
N ASP A 67 0.68 -0.57 -9.24
CA ASP A 67 1.37 -1.82 -9.54
C ASP A 67 0.73 -3.02 -8.83
N SER A 68 0.28 -2.83 -7.58
CA SER A 68 -0.48 -3.86 -6.84
C SER A 68 -1.74 -4.26 -7.60
N LYS A 69 -2.54 -3.28 -8.06
CA LYS A 69 -3.72 -3.56 -8.89
C LYS A 69 -3.39 -4.39 -10.12
N ARG A 70 -2.34 -4.02 -10.85
CA ARG A 70 -1.91 -4.71 -12.08
C ARG A 70 -1.42 -6.13 -11.80
N VAL A 71 -0.60 -6.31 -10.77
CA VAL A 71 -0.09 -7.62 -10.35
C VAL A 71 -1.25 -8.53 -9.93
N ASN A 72 -2.18 -8.00 -9.14
CA ASN A 72 -3.33 -8.78 -8.66
C ASN A 72 -4.19 -9.26 -9.81
N SER A 73 -4.47 -8.39 -10.80
CA SER A 73 -5.19 -8.80 -12.02
C SER A 73 -4.47 -9.93 -12.76
N ASN A 74 -3.14 -9.85 -12.90
CA ASN A 74 -2.35 -10.90 -13.56
C ASN A 74 -2.39 -12.22 -12.76
N VAL A 75 -2.25 -12.16 -11.44
CA VAL A 75 -2.30 -13.35 -10.58
C VAL A 75 -3.69 -13.99 -10.61
N GLN A 76 -4.75 -13.19 -10.60
CA GLN A 76 -6.13 -13.69 -10.71
C GLN A 76 -6.39 -14.37 -12.05
N GLN A 77 -5.88 -13.83 -13.16
CA GLN A 77 -5.97 -14.46 -14.48
C GLN A 77 -5.26 -15.82 -14.53
N LEU A 78 -4.13 -15.98 -13.82
CA LEU A 78 -3.39 -17.24 -13.75
C LEU A 78 -4.09 -18.32 -12.91
N LYS A 79 -4.89 -17.93 -11.90
CA LYS A 79 -5.61 -18.87 -11.04
C LYS A 79 -6.89 -19.45 -11.68
N GLY A 80 -7.42 -18.81 -12.72
CA GLY A 80 -8.70 -19.18 -13.33
C GLY A 80 -9.89 -19.02 -12.36
N ASP A 81 -11.07 -19.50 -12.74
CA ASP A 81 -12.31 -19.41 -11.92
C ASP A 81 -12.30 -20.24 -10.63
N SER A 82 -11.18 -20.85 -10.27
CA SER A 82 -10.96 -21.60 -9.04
C SER A 82 -10.94 -20.66 -7.82
N ARG A 83 -12.11 -20.17 -7.42
CA ARG A 83 -12.29 -19.40 -6.19
C ARG A 83 -12.23 -20.37 -5.01
N GLY A 84 -11.17 -20.26 -4.22
CA GLY A 84 -11.11 -20.93 -2.92
C GLY A 84 -12.25 -20.49 -1.99
N PRO A 85 -12.44 -21.17 -0.86
CA PRO A 85 -13.55 -20.94 0.06
C PRO A 85 -13.60 -19.51 0.65
N LEU A 86 -12.50 -18.77 0.61
CA LEU A 86 -12.35 -17.43 1.16
C LEU A 86 -12.68 -16.29 0.17
N GLY A 87 -13.05 -16.62 -1.08
CA GLY A 87 -13.26 -15.62 -2.12
C GLY A 87 -11.96 -14.96 -2.60
N PRO A 88 -12.05 -13.84 -3.34
CA PRO A 88 -10.89 -13.16 -3.89
C PRO A 88 -10.11 -12.39 -2.81
N ILE A 89 -8.80 -12.64 -2.73
CA ILE A 89 -7.90 -11.81 -1.92
C ILE A 89 -7.34 -10.66 -2.76
N HIS A 90 -7.10 -9.53 -2.09
CA HIS A 90 -6.65 -8.28 -2.71
C HIS A 90 -5.40 -7.74 -2.00
N PRO A 91 -4.21 -8.33 -2.21
CA PRO A 91 -2.98 -7.91 -1.53
C PRO A 91 -2.48 -6.54 -2.00
N LEU A 92 -1.96 -5.73 -1.08
CA LEU A 92 -1.13 -4.57 -1.40
C LEU A 92 0.35 -4.96 -1.36
N VAL A 93 1.07 -4.73 -2.45
CA VAL A 93 2.51 -4.99 -2.57
C VAL A 93 3.25 -3.65 -2.50
N LEU A 94 3.98 -3.45 -1.41
CA LEU A 94 4.52 -2.14 -1.04
C LEU A 94 6.05 -2.12 -1.08
N SER A 95 6.62 -0.98 -1.47
CA SER A 95 8.06 -0.75 -1.49
C SER A 95 8.56 -0.33 -0.10
N GLN A 96 9.09 -1.30 0.66
CA GLN A 96 9.45 -1.19 2.09
C GLN A 96 10.12 0.15 2.52
N HIS A 97 11.08 0.66 1.74
CA HIS A 97 11.87 1.85 2.11
C HIS A 97 11.12 3.18 1.94
N TYR A 98 10.01 3.19 1.21
CA TYR A 98 9.28 4.42 0.90
C TYR A 98 8.07 4.64 1.80
N TRP A 99 7.54 3.56 2.39
CA TRP A 99 6.41 3.55 3.31
C TRP A 99 6.81 3.89 4.76
N PRO A 100 5.86 4.33 5.61
CA PRO A 100 6.13 4.57 7.02
C PRO A 100 6.82 3.38 7.71
N PRO A 101 7.87 3.61 8.51
CA PRO A 101 8.61 2.54 9.18
C PRO A 101 7.74 1.67 10.10
N ALA A 102 6.63 2.19 10.58
CA ALA A 102 5.65 1.46 11.40
C ALA A 102 5.13 0.21 10.68
N LEU A 103 4.97 0.24 9.36
CA LEU A 103 4.48 -0.88 8.53
C LEU A 103 5.55 -1.96 8.28
N SER A 104 6.82 -1.64 8.52
CA SER A 104 7.91 -2.60 8.38
C SER A 104 8.21 -3.34 9.69
N LYS A 105 7.53 -2.98 10.79
CA LYS A 105 7.69 -3.67 12.07
C LYS A 105 7.10 -5.06 11.95
N ALA A 106 7.83 -6.06 12.44
CA ALA A 106 7.35 -7.44 12.44
C ALA A 106 6.05 -7.55 13.27
N ASP A 107 5.14 -8.40 12.78
CA ASP A 107 3.93 -8.77 13.50
C ASP A 107 4.26 -9.27 14.92
N HIS A 108 3.33 -9.04 15.85
CA HIS A 108 3.47 -9.56 17.21
C HIS A 108 3.59 -11.10 17.19
N PRO A 109 4.50 -11.73 17.96
CA PRO A 109 4.76 -13.19 17.87
C PRO A 109 3.55 -14.09 18.13
N ARG A 110 2.57 -13.58 18.86
CA ARG A 110 1.31 -14.28 19.17
C ARG A 110 0.20 -14.06 18.13
N PHE A 111 0.40 -13.16 17.17
CA PHE A 111 -0.57 -12.92 16.11
C PHE A 111 -0.43 -14.01 15.06
N ARG A 112 -1.52 -14.77 14.85
CA ARG A 112 -1.60 -15.86 13.88
C ARG A 112 -2.90 -15.74 13.13
N LEU A 113 -2.84 -15.88 11.80
CA LEU A 113 -4.04 -15.96 10.99
C LEU A 113 -4.60 -17.39 11.00
N PRO A 114 -5.92 -17.56 10.83
CA PRO A 114 -6.52 -18.85 10.52
C PRO A 114 -5.83 -19.56 9.35
N ALA A 115 -5.74 -20.89 9.40
CA ALA A 115 -5.01 -21.70 8.40
C ALA A 115 -5.45 -21.41 6.96
N GLN A 116 -6.75 -21.28 6.74
CA GLN A 116 -7.31 -20.99 5.41
C GLN A 116 -6.75 -19.69 4.82
N LEU A 117 -6.55 -18.65 5.64
CA LEU A 117 -5.99 -17.37 5.19
C LEU A 117 -4.50 -17.52 4.90
N GLU A 118 -3.74 -18.22 5.75
CA GLU A 118 -2.32 -18.49 5.48
C GLU A 118 -2.13 -19.26 4.17
N ASP A 119 -2.98 -20.26 3.90
CA ASP A 119 -2.95 -21.02 2.64
C ASP A 119 -3.23 -20.11 1.43
N ALA A 120 -4.22 -19.23 1.52
CA ALA A 120 -4.52 -18.26 0.47
C ALA A 120 -3.37 -17.28 0.22
N LEU A 121 -2.72 -16.79 1.28
CA LEU A 121 -1.54 -15.92 1.19
C LEU A 121 -0.34 -16.65 0.58
N ALA A 122 -0.11 -17.91 0.96
CA ALA A 122 0.97 -18.74 0.41
C ALA A 122 0.76 -19.02 -1.08
N GLU A 123 -0.47 -19.36 -1.47
CA GLU A 123 -0.84 -19.59 -2.87
C GLU A 123 -0.63 -18.33 -3.72
N TYR A 124 -1.05 -17.16 -3.21
CA TYR A 124 -0.79 -15.88 -3.87
C TYR A 124 0.71 -15.58 -3.97
N GLY A 125 1.48 -15.82 -2.90
CA GLY A 125 2.93 -15.62 -2.90
C GLY A 125 3.63 -16.47 -3.96
N ASN A 126 3.23 -17.73 -4.10
CA ASN A 126 3.76 -18.62 -5.13
C ASN A 126 3.43 -18.14 -6.55
N ALA A 127 2.21 -17.66 -6.79
CA ALA A 127 1.82 -17.08 -8.07
C ALA A 127 2.61 -15.79 -8.36
N TYR A 128 2.78 -14.93 -7.37
CA TYR A 128 3.55 -13.69 -7.48
C TYR A 128 5.01 -13.94 -7.89
N THR A 129 5.69 -14.89 -7.23
CA THR A 129 7.09 -15.21 -7.53
C THR A 129 7.28 -15.76 -8.95
N LYS A 130 6.28 -16.47 -9.51
CA LYS A 130 6.29 -16.89 -10.91
C LYS A 130 6.20 -15.70 -11.88
N THR A 131 5.39 -14.69 -11.56
CA THR A 131 5.25 -13.48 -12.38
C THR A 131 6.43 -12.51 -12.25
N LYS A 132 7.04 -12.42 -11.06
CA LYS A 132 8.15 -11.51 -10.74
C LYS A 132 9.37 -12.30 -10.25
N ALA A 133 10.06 -12.96 -11.19
CA ALA A 133 11.30 -13.67 -10.90
C ALA A 133 12.30 -12.75 -10.18
N LYS A 134 12.89 -13.22 -9.06
CA LYS A 134 13.84 -12.54 -8.16
C LYS A 134 13.25 -11.62 -7.07
N ARG A 135 11.94 -11.64 -6.81
CA ARG A 135 11.35 -10.94 -5.64
C ARG A 135 10.66 -11.90 -4.68
N SER A 136 10.84 -11.66 -3.39
CA SER A 136 10.13 -12.34 -2.30
C SER A 136 9.15 -11.38 -1.63
N LEU A 137 8.06 -11.91 -1.09
CA LEU A 137 7.07 -11.15 -0.32
C LEU A 137 7.29 -11.40 1.16
N GLN A 138 7.20 -10.34 1.95
CA GLN A 138 7.09 -10.42 3.40
C GLN A 138 5.71 -9.91 3.80
N TRP A 139 4.90 -10.81 4.34
CA TRP A 139 3.52 -10.49 4.73
C TRP A 139 3.49 -9.77 6.08
N GLN A 140 2.80 -8.63 6.13
CA GLN A 140 2.47 -7.90 7.34
C GLN A 140 1.02 -8.19 7.71
N ARG A 141 0.80 -9.18 8.57
CA ARG A 141 -0.53 -9.74 8.82
C ARG A 141 -1.40 -8.83 9.68
N ALA A 142 -0.78 -8.06 10.58
CA ALA A 142 -1.48 -7.15 11.49
C ALA A 142 -2.13 -5.95 10.79
N HIS A 143 -1.76 -5.67 9.53
CA HIS A 143 -2.26 -4.53 8.75
C HIS A 143 -3.32 -4.92 7.70
N GLY A 144 -3.76 -6.17 7.69
CA GLY A 144 -4.82 -6.64 6.79
C GLY A 144 -6.22 -6.23 7.25
N VAL A 145 -7.15 -6.12 6.30
CA VAL A 145 -8.58 -5.91 6.55
C VAL A 145 -9.35 -7.10 5.95
N VAL A 146 -10.35 -7.59 6.67
CA VAL A 146 -11.24 -8.67 6.23
C VAL A 146 -12.69 -8.25 6.40
N GLU A 147 -13.54 -8.61 5.44
CA GLU A 147 -14.99 -8.43 5.52
C GLU A 147 -15.62 -9.79 5.82
N ILE A 148 -16.41 -9.86 6.90
CA ILE A 148 -17.09 -11.08 7.32
C ILE A 148 -18.58 -10.87 7.01
N THR A 149 -19.13 -11.72 6.13
CA THR A 149 -20.53 -11.71 5.73
C THR A 149 -21.32 -12.81 6.41
#